data_AF-A0A7J2PXF9-F1
#
_entry.id   AF-A0A7J2PXF9-F1
#
_cell.length_a   1.000
_cell.length_b   1.000
_cell.length_c   1.000
_cell.angle_alpha   90.00
_cell.angle_beta   90.00
_cell.angle_gamma   90.00
#
_symmetry.space_group_name_H-M   'P 1'
#
loop_
_entity.id
_entity.type
_entity.pdbx_description
1 polymer ?
#
loop_
_entity_poly.entity_id
_entity_poly.type
_entity_poly.pdbx_seq_one_letter_code
_entity_poly.pdbx_strand_id
1 'polypeptide(L)'
;MLTKIPKILYKNKISEVLDDIRYNYGKLTRKGYIYGLLTIDQDTKIIAIDSRFDRKLNYWDLSSIGAALYGVARQGQDFFEASYLKRATLIYNDMR
;
A
#
# COMPACT_ATOMS: atom_id res chain seq x y z
N MET A 1 -0.53 19.15 -0.61
CA MET A 1 -1.71 19.37 0.25
C MET A 1 -1.74 18.26 1.29
N LEU A 2 -1.75 18.58 2.59
CA LEU A 2 -1.96 17.57 3.64
C LEU A 2 -3.44 17.16 3.62
N THR A 3 -3.78 16.15 2.85
CA THR A 3 -5.13 15.60 2.78
C THR A 3 -5.42 14.87 4.10
N LYS A 4 -6.36 15.40 4.88
CA LYS A 4 -6.81 14.76 6.11
C LYS A 4 -7.47 13.44 5.75
N ILE A 5 -6.83 12.32 6.12
CA ILE A 5 -7.37 10.98 5.88
C ILE A 5 -8.73 10.87 6.60
N PRO A 6 -9.82 10.49 5.91
CA PRO A 6 -11.12 10.26 6.53
C PRO A 6 -11.07 9.17 7.60
N LYS A 7 -11.74 9.38 8.74
CA LYS A 7 -11.78 8.43 9.87
C LYS A 7 -12.19 7.03 9.45
N ILE A 8 -13.12 6.90 8.50
CA ILE A 8 -13.62 5.61 8.04
C ILE A 8 -12.52 4.74 7.41
N LEU A 9 -11.47 5.34 6.83
CA LEU A 9 -10.37 4.61 6.21
C LEU A 9 -9.38 4.03 7.21
N TYR A 10 -9.25 4.62 8.41
CA TYR A 10 -8.28 4.18 9.43
C TYR A 10 -8.94 3.75 10.76
N LYS A 11 -10.27 3.68 10.80
CA LYS A 11 -11.06 3.18 11.93
C LYS A 11 -12.02 2.09 11.46
N ASN A 12 -11.46 1.02 10.92
CA ASN A 12 -12.19 -0.18 10.52
C ASN A 12 -11.38 -1.46 10.81
N LYS A 13 -12.01 -2.62 10.65
CA LYS A 13 -11.38 -3.91 10.94
C LYS A 13 -10.19 -4.25 10.05
N ILE A 14 -10.18 -3.77 8.81
CA ILE A 14 -9.05 -3.99 7.89
C ILE A 14 -7.85 -3.14 8.33
N SER A 15 -8.08 -1.88 8.77
CA SER A 15 -6.99 -1.05 9.30
C SER A 15 -6.35 -1.63 10.57
N GLU A 16 -7.11 -2.35 11.41
CA GLU A 16 -6.53 -3.07 12.56
C GLU A 16 -5.53 -4.15 12.09
N VAL A 17 -5.86 -4.90 11.03
CA VAL A 17 -4.94 -5.89 10.44
C VAL A 17 -3.70 -5.23 9.84
N LEU A 18 -3.86 -4.08 9.18
CA LEU A 18 -2.73 -3.31 8.64
C LEU A 18 -1.80 -2.81 9.77
N ASP A 19 -2.38 -2.35 10.87
CA ASP A 19 -1.64 -1.93 12.06
C ASP A 19 -0.83 -3.08 12.67
N ASP A 20 -1.42 -4.27 12.75
CA ASP A 20 -0.75 -5.49 13.25
C ASP A 20 0.41 -5.90 12.34
N ILE A 21 0.24 -5.86 11.02
CA ILE A 21 1.32 -6.15 10.05
C ILE A 21 2.49 -5.20 10.29
N ARG A 22 2.21 -3.89 10.36
CA ARG A 22 3.25 -2.87 10.58
C ARG A 22 3.95 -3.05 11.93
N TYR A 23 3.19 -3.32 12.98
CA TYR A 23 3.72 -3.53 14.32
C TYR A 23 4.65 -4.74 14.40
N ASN A 24 4.22 -5.88 13.83
CA ASN A 24 5.01 -7.10 13.78
C ASN A 24 6.27 -6.93 12.93
N TYR A 25 6.17 -6.23 11.79
CA TYR A 25 7.34 -5.89 10.98
C TYR A 25 8.37 -5.07 11.76
N GLY A 26 7.93 -4.06 12.51
CA GLY A 26 8.80 -3.24 13.35
C GLY A 26 9.49 -4.04 14.44
N LYS A 27 8.78 -4.97 15.10
CA LYS A 27 9.37 -5.90 16.08
C LYS A 27 10.45 -6.79 15.48
N LEU A 28 10.23 -7.30 14.28
CA LEU A 28 11.14 -8.25 13.62
C LEU A 28 12.39 -7.56 13.06
N THR A 29 12.23 -6.41 12.40
CA THR A 29 13.32 -5.80 11.61
C THR A 29 14.28 -4.93 12.41
N ARG A 30 13.89 -4.40 13.58
CA ARG A 30 14.65 -3.52 14.50
C ARG A 30 15.19 -2.20 13.92
N LYS A 31 15.57 -2.14 12.63
CA LYS A 31 16.06 -0.96 11.90
C LYS A 31 15.21 -0.58 10.67
N GLY A 32 14.35 -1.48 10.19
CA GLY A 32 13.46 -1.22 9.06
C GLY A 32 12.17 -0.52 9.48
N TYR A 33 11.66 0.38 8.65
CA TYR A 33 10.41 1.09 8.89
C TYR A 33 9.47 0.97 7.69
N ILE A 34 8.20 0.71 7.96
CA ILE A 34 7.11 0.87 7.00
C ILE A 34 6.51 2.25 7.26
N TYR A 35 6.52 3.09 6.24
CA TYR A 35 5.97 4.45 6.30
C TYR A 35 4.44 4.46 6.27
N GLY A 36 3.85 3.52 5.54
CA GLY A 36 2.42 3.36 5.47
C GLY A 36 2.02 2.09 4.73
N LEU A 37 0.83 1.58 5.06
CA LEU A 37 0.15 0.49 4.41
C LEU A 37 -1.24 0.94 4.05
N LEU A 38 -1.69 0.52 2.87
CA LEU A 38 -3.05 0.75 2.41
C LEU A 38 -3.54 -0.47 1.63
N THR A 39 -4.85 -0.66 1.68
CA THR A 39 -5.57 -1.65 0.91
C THR A 39 -6.49 -0.92 -0.04
N ILE A 40 -6.40 -1.26 -1.32
CA ILE A 40 -7.17 -0.67 -2.41
C ILE A 40 -7.79 -1.75 -3.26
N ASP A 41 -8.85 -1.41 -4.00
CA ASP A 41 -9.32 -2.23 -5.11
C ASP A 41 -8.60 -1.88 -6.42
N GLN A 42 -8.94 -2.61 -7.49
CA GLN A 42 -8.38 -2.41 -8.83
C GLN A 42 -8.73 -1.06 -9.45
N ASP A 43 -9.76 -0.36 -8.95
CA ASP A 43 -10.24 0.92 -9.46
C ASP A 43 -9.72 2.10 -8.62
N THR A 44 -8.64 1.89 -7.86
CA THR A 44 -8.00 2.91 -7.00
C THR A 44 -8.84 3.31 -5.78
N LYS A 45 -9.95 2.62 -5.49
CA LYS A 45 -10.75 2.94 -4.31
C LYS A 45 -10.03 2.45 -3.07
N ILE A 46 -9.86 3.36 -2.12
CA ILE A 46 -9.18 3.07 -0.87
C ILE A 46 -10.16 2.43 0.11
N ILE A 47 -9.82 1.23 0.56
CA ILE A 47 -10.63 0.43 1.48
C ILE A 47 -10.18 0.70 2.91
N ALA A 48 -8.88 0.66 3.16
CA ALA A 48 -8.31 0.91 4.48
C ALA A 48 -6.88 1.44 4.39
N ILE A 49 -6.49 2.18 5.42
CA ILE A 49 -5.14 2.73 5.62
C ILE A 49 -4.75 2.42 7.07
N ASP A 50 -3.49 2.05 7.30
CA ASP A 50 -2.98 1.87 8.67
C ASP A 50 -3.09 3.18 9.46
N SER A 51 -3.37 3.08 10.76
CA SER A 51 -3.66 4.26 11.60
C SER A 51 -2.46 5.19 11.79
N ARG A 52 -1.26 4.71 11.45
CA ARG A 52 0.01 5.42 11.61
C ARG A 52 0.61 5.86 10.28
N PHE A 53 -0.13 5.79 9.18
CA PHE A 53 0.33 6.19 7.85
C PHE A 53 1.04 7.54 7.88
N ASP A 54 2.23 7.62 7.28
CA ASP A 54 3.03 8.83 7.28
C ASP A 54 2.28 9.97 6.57
N ARG A 55 1.96 11.02 7.34
CA ARG A 55 1.19 12.17 6.87
C ARG A 55 1.93 12.99 5.83
N LYS A 56 3.25 12.81 5.66
CA LYS A 56 4.00 13.45 4.56
C LYS A 56 3.71 12.82 3.21
N LEU A 57 3.21 11.59 3.18
CA LEU A 57 2.86 10.88 1.94
C LEU A 57 1.43 11.20 1.52
N ASN A 58 1.21 11.33 0.21
CA ASN A 58 -0.13 11.45 -0.34
C ASN A 58 -0.72 10.05 -0.56
N TYR A 59 -1.68 9.69 0.27
CA TYR A 59 -2.33 8.37 0.23
C TYR A 59 -3.14 8.16 -1.07
N TRP A 60 -3.62 9.22 -1.71
CA TRP A 60 -4.28 9.13 -3.01
C TRP A 60 -3.30 8.73 -4.11
N ASP A 61 -2.17 9.43 -4.20
CA ASP A 61 -1.15 9.14 -5.22
C ASP A 61 -0.62 7.72 -5.07
N LEU A 62 -0.38 7.27 -3.83
CA LEU A 62 0.05 5.91 -3.56
C LEU A 62 -1.01 4.86 -3.96
N SER A 63 -2.30 5.16 -3.78
CA SER A 63 -3.38 4.28 -4.28
C SER A 63 -3.37 4.18 -5.80
N SER A 64 -3.21 5.31 -6.50
CA SER A 64 -3.18 5.36 -7.97
C SER A 64 -1.98 4.59 -8.52
N ILE A 65 -0.81 4.75 -7.89
CA ILE A 65 0.40 3.99 -8.25
C ILE A 65 0.16 2.48 -8.07
N GLY A 66 -0.45 2.07 -6.95
CA GLY A 66 -0.74 0.66 -6.68
C GLY A 66 -1.69 0.04 -7.71
N ALA A 67 -2.78 0.72 -8.05
CA ALA A 67 -3.74 0.24 -9.04
C ALA A 67 -3.13 0.18 -10.45
N ALA A 68 -2.37 1.20 -10.85
CA ALA A 68 -1.66 1.20 -12.13
C ALA A 68 -0.63 0.07 -12.22
N LEU A 69 0.16 -0.15 -11.16
CA LEU A 69 1.13 -1.23 -11.09
C LEU A 69 0.46 -2.60 -11.22
N TYR A 70 -0.68 -2.80 -10.56
CA TYR A 70 -1.46 -4.03 -10.69
C TYR A 70 -1.95 -4.24 -12.13
N GLY A 71 -2.47 -3.20 -12.79
CA GLY A 71 -2.89 -3.26 -14.19
C GLY A 71 -1.76 -3.68 -15.13
N VAL A 72 -0.60 -3.04 -15.02
CA VAL A 72 0.60 -3.39 -15.82
C VAL A 72 1.08 -4.80 -15.52
N ALA A 73 1.16 -5.18 -14.24
CA ALA A 73 1.62 -6.51 -13.85
C ALA A 73 0.66 -7.63 -14.30
N ARG A 74 -0.64 -7.36 -14.35
CA ARG A 74 -1.65 -8.28 -14.90
C ARG A 74 -1.47 -8.48 -16.41
N GLN A 75 -1.23 -7.40 -17.16
CA GLN A 75 -0.88 -7.52 -18.58
C GLN A 75 0.42 -8.31 -18.79
N GLY A 76 1.41 -8.11 -17.92
CA GLY A 76 2.63 -8.91 -17.90
C GLY A 76 2.36 -10.40 -17.64
N GLN A 77 1.45 -10.72 -16.70
CA GLN A 77 1.05 -12.10 -16.45
C GLN A 77 0.53 -12.77 -17.73
N ASP A 78 -0.37 -12.10 -18.45
CA ASP A 78 -0.95 -12.61 -19.71
C ASP A 78 0.13 -12.75 -20.80
N PHE A 79 1.01 -11.75 -20.94
CA PHE A 79 2.10 -11.76 -21.91
C PHE A 79 3.10 -12.91 -21.70
N PHE A 80 3.44 -13.21 -20.44
CA PHE A 80 4.38 -14.29 -20.10
C PHE A 80 3.71 -15.64 -19.88
N GLU A 81 2.39 -15.76 -20.14
CA GLU A 81 1.60 -16.97 -19.90
C GLU A 81 1.74 -17.52 -18.47
N ALA A 82 1.90 -16.63 -17.50
CA ALA A 82 2.08 -17.00 -16.10
C ALA A 82 0.74 -17.37 -15.45
N SER A 83 0.75 -18.38 -14.58
CA SER A 83 -0.47 -18.88 -13.93
C SER A 83 -1.09 -17.89 -12.94
N TYR A 84 -0.27 -17.06 -12.28
CA TYR A 84 -0.76 -16.02 -11.39
C TYR A 84 0.30 -14.94 -11.08
N LEU A 85 -0.15 -13.70 -10.89
CA LEU A 85 0.65 -12.61 -10.33
C LEU A 85 0.77 -12.76 -8.81
N LYS A 86 1.96 -13.07 -8.32
CA LYS A 86 2.22 -13.18 -6.87
C LYS A 86 2.43 -11.82 -6.19
N ARG A 87 3.20 -10.93 -6.82
CA ARG A 87 3.60 -9.62 -6.28
C ARG A 87 4.23 -8.77 -7.38
N ALA A 88 3.96 -7.47 -7.35
CA ALA A 88 4.72 -6.45 -8.07
C ALA A 88 5.43 -5.53 -7.06
N THR A 89 6.61 -5.02 -7.40
CA THR A 89 7.40 -4.16 -6.51
C THR A 89 8.15 -3.11 -7.32
N LEU A 90 8.08 -1.87 -6.86
CA LEU A 90 8.89 -0.76 -7.35
C LEU A 90 9.96 -0.45 -6.31
N ILE A 91 11.21 -0.32 -6.76
CA ILE A 91 12.35 -0.02 -5.90
C ILE A 91 12.98 1.25 -6.42
N TYR A 92 13.04 2.27 -5.57
CA TYR A 92 13.69 3.54 -5.85
C TYR A 92 15.01 3.60 -5.08
N ASN A 93 16.05 4.15 -5.72
CA ASN A 93 17.37 4.27 -5.10
C ASN A 93 17.46 5.44 -4.10
N ASP A 94 16.55 6.40 -4.21
CA ASP A 94 16.42 7.53 -3.30
C ASP A 94 14.94 7.90 -3.07
N MET A 95 14.65 8.36 -1.85
CA MET A 95 13.49 9.19 -1.55
C MET A 95 14.04 10.55 -1.14
N ARG A 96 13.73 11.59 -1.91
CA ARG A 96 14.11 12.97 -1.58
C ARG A 96 13.02 13.65 -0.76
#